data_AF-Q8L6C2-F1
#
_entry.id   AF-Q8L6C2-F1
#
_cell.length_a   1.000
_cell.length_b   1.000
_cell.length_c   1.000
_cell.angle_alpha   90.00
_cell.angle_beta   90.00
_cell.angle_gamma   90.00
#
_symmetry.space_group_name_H-M   'P 1'
#
loop_
_entity.id
_entity.type
_entity.pdbx_description
1 polymer ?
#
loop_
_entity_poly.entity_id
_entity_poly.type
_entity_poly.pdbx_seq_one_letter_code
_entity_poly.pdbx_strand_id
1 'polypeptide(L)'
;PGIAAVYDKLLVAEDLQSFGEQLRKNYEETKELLLQVAGHKDVLEGDPYLKQRLRLRESYITTLNVCQAYTLKRIRDPSFQVSPQPPLSKEFTDESQPAELVQLNQQSEYAPGLEDTLILTMKGIAAGMQDTG
;
A
#
# COMPACT_ATOMS: atom_id res chain seq x y z
N PRO A 1 6.12 9.13 -6.99
CA PRO A 1 6.80 7.82 -6.83
C PRO A 1 7.26 7.44 -5.39
N GLY A 2 6.88 8.19 -4.35
CA GLY A 2 7.34 7.95 -2.97
C GLY A 2 6.89 6.61 -2.37
N ILE A 3 5.63 6.22 -2.57
CA ILE A 3 5.12 4.93 -2.07
C ILE A 3 5.86 3.75 -2.72
N ALA A 4 6.13 3.79 -4.02
CA ALA A 4 6.93 2.75 -4.67
C ALA A 4 8.33 2.61 -4.03
N ALA A 5 8.97 3.72 -3.63
CA ALA A 5 10.24 3.68 -2.93
C ALA A 5 10.14 3.04 -1.52
N VAL A 6 9.00 3.16 -0.84
CA VAL A 6 8.75 2.48 0.45
C VAL A 6 8.70 0.96 0.26
N TYR A 7 8.05 0.48 -0.81
CA TYR A 7 8.05 -0.96 -1.13
C TYR A 7 9.47 -1.46 -1.40
N ASP A 8 10.25 -0.74 -2.21
CA ASP A 8 11.64 -1.11 -2.50
C ASP A 8 12.46 -1.19 -1.21
N LYS A 9 12.43 -0.14 -0.39
CA LYS A 9 13.19 -0.09 0.86
C LYS A 9 12.84 -1.24 1.82
N LEU A 10 11.58 -1.66 1.86
CA LEU A 10 11.12 -2.66 2.82
C LEU A 10 11.27 -4.10 2.33
N LEU A 11 11.13 -4.33 1.01
CA LEU A 11 10.92 -5.66 0.44
C LEU A 11 11.99 -6.08 -0.58
N VAL A 12 12.79 -5.16 -1.10
CA VAL A 12 13.78 -5.43 -2.14
C VAL A 12 15.18 -5.51 -1.53
N ALA A 13 15.95 -6.50 -1.97
CA ALA A 13 17.33 -6.67 -1.55
C ALA A 13 18.19 -5.46 -1.96
N GLU A 14 19.21 -5.14 -1.15
CA GLU A 14 20.00 -3.91 -1.29
C GLU A 14 20.68 -3.77 -2.67
N ASP A 15 21.12 -4.89 -3.25
CA ASP A 15 21.76 -4.95 -4.56
C ASP A 15 20.84 -4.54 -5.72
N LEU A 16 19.53 -4.67 -5.55
CA LEU A 16 18.51 -4.31 -6.56
C LEU A 16 17.92 -2.91 -6.37
N GLN A 17 18.19 -2.22 -5.26
CA GLN A 17 17.57 -0.92 -4.97
C GLN A 17 17.99 0.18 -5.97
N SER A 18 19.23 0.14 -6.45
CA SER A 18 19.73 1.07 -7.47
C SER A 18 18.94 1.00 -8.78
N PHE A 19 18.48 -0.20 -9.16
CA PHE A 19 17.62 -0.39 -10.32
C PHE A 19 16.24 0.23 -10.10
N GLY A 20 15.65 0.06 -8.92
CA GLY A 20 14.39 0.70 -8.56
C GLY A 20 14.46 2.23 -8.57
N GLU A 21 15.58 2.81 -8.16
CA GLU A 21 15.84 4.25 -8.27
C GLU A 21 15.87 4.72 -9.73
N GLN A 22 16.54 3.98 -10.61
CA GLN A 22 16.57 4.27 -12.05
C GLN A 22 15.15 4.25 -12.65
N LEU A 23 14.31 3.28 -12.28
CA LEU A 23 12.92 3.21 -12.75
C LEU A 23 12.10 4.42 -12.30
N ARG A 24 12.25 4.86 -11.04
CA ARG A 24 11.57 6.05 -10.53
C ARG A 24 12.04 7.34 -11.20
N LYS A 25 13.33 7.43 -11.56
CA LYS A 25 13.87 8.55 -12.33
C LYS A 25 13.23 8.61 -13.72
N ASN A 26 13.19 7.48 -14.43
CA ASN A 26 12.53 7.40 -15.74
C ASN A 26 11.04 7.77 -15.65
N TYR A 27 10.35 7.37 -14.58
CA TYR A 27 8.96 7.76 -14.33
C TYR A 27 8.78 9.29 -14.24
N GLU A 28 9.61 9.99 -13.46
CA GLU A 28 9.50 11.46 -13.34
C GLU A 28 9.87 12.15 -14.67
N GLU A 29 10.93 11.71 -15.35
CA GLU A 29 11.31 12.25 -16.66
C GLU A 29 10.18 12.09 -17.69
N THR A 30 9.54 10.91 -17.72
CA THR A 30 8.41 10.64 -18.61
C THR A 30 7.22 11.56 -18.31
N LYS A 31 6.91 11.75 -17.02
CA LYS A 31 5.83 12.64 -16.57
C LYS A 31 6.12 14.10 -16.95
N GLU A 32 7.35 14.57 -16.78
CA GLU A 32 7.75 15.94 -17.16
C GLU A 32 7.60 16.17 -18.66
N LEU A 33 8.11 15.24 -19.49
CA LEU A 33 7.97 15.32 -20.94
C LEU A 33 6.51 15.28 -21.38
N LEU A 34 5.68 14.44 -20.76
CA LEU A 34 4.25 14.38 -21.03
C LEU A 34 3.55 15.72 -20.74
N LEU A 35 3.88 16.37 -19.63
CA LEU A 35 3.33 17.68 -19.26
C LEU A 35 3.74 18.77 -20.25
N GLN A 36 5.00 18.75 -20.70
CA GLN A 36 5.49 19.68 -21.73
C GLN A 36 4.73 19.53 -23.04
N VAL A 37 4.55 18.29 -23.51
CA VAL A 37 3.80 18.01 -24.75
C VAL A 37 2.32 18.39 -24.62
N ALA A 38 1.72 18.16 -23.46
CA ALA A 38 0.33 18.55 -23.19
C ALA A 38 0.15 20.06 -22.96
N GLY A 39 1.23 20.82 -22.78
CA GLY A 39 1.18 22.24 -22.44
C GLY A 39 0.64 22.52 -21.03
N HIS A 40 0.67 21.53 -20.13
CA HIS A 40 0.20 21.64 -18.76
C HIS A 40 1.38 21.84 -17.79
N LYS A 41 1.16 22.62 -16.74
CA LYS A 41 2.09 22.75 -15.60
C LYS A 41 1.93 21.60 -14.62
N ASP A 42 0.70 21.11 -14.47
CA ASP A 42 0.37 20.05 -13.53
C ASP A 42 -0.43 18.90 -14.15
N VAL A 43 -0.31 17.72 -13.54
CA VAL A 43 -1.14 16.57 -13.88
C VAL A 43 -2.62 16.92 -13.66
N LEU A 44 -3.45 16.56 -14.66
CA LEU A 44 -4.89 16.82 -14.72
C LEU A 44 -5.25 18.32 -14.61
N GLU A 45 -4.41 19.23 -15.10
CA GLU A 45 -4.74 20.66 -15.15
C GLU A 45 -6.02 20.97 -15.94
N GLY A 46 -6.23 20.27 -17.06
CA GLY A 46 -7.44 20.39 -17.87
C GLY A 46 -8.71 19.72 -17.29
N ASP A 47 -8.60 18.94 -16.20
CA ASP A 47 -9.73 18.28 -15.54
C ASP A 47 -9.63 18.38 -14.01
N PRO A 48 -9.98 19.55 -13.44
CA PRO A 48 -9.88 19.78 -12.00
C PRO A 48 -10.87 18.91 -11.19
N TYR A 49 -11.99 18.49 -11.78
CA TYR A 49 -12.99 17.67 -11.09
C TYR A 49 -12.45 16.25 -10.87
N LEU A 50 -11.87 15.64 -11.90
CA LEU A 50 -11.20 14.35 -11.77
C LEU A 50 -10.03 14.44 -10.79
N LYS A 51 -9.20 15.49 -10.88
CA LYS A 51 -8.08 15.74 -9.97
C LYS A 51 -8.53 15.77 -8.50
N GLN A 52 -9.62 16.47 -8.20
CA GLN A 52 -10.17 16.53 -6.84
C GLN A 52 -10.67 15.16 -6.36
N ARG A 53 -11.39 14.41 -7.21
CA ARG A 53 -11.91 13.08 -6.85
C ARG A 53 -10.79 12.10 -6.51
N LEU A 54 -9.71 12.09 -7.28
CA LEU A 54 -8.56 11.23 -7.01
C LEU A 54 -7.85 11.63 -5.72
N ARG A 55 -7.66 12.93 -5.49
CA ARG A 55 -7.03 13.46 -4.27
C ARG A 55 -7.78 13.07 -2.99
N LEU A 56 -9.11 13.00 -3.03
CA LEU A 56 -9.91 12.57 -1.88
C LEU A 56 -9.72 11.09 -1.53
N ARG A 57 -9.35 10.24 -2.50
CA ARG A 57 -9.09 8.81 -2.29
C ARG A 57 -7.65 8.55 -1.82
N GLU A 58 -6.73 9.44 -2.20
CA GLU A 58 -5.29 9.29 -2.00
C GLU A 58 -4.91 8.99 -0.54
N SER A 59 -5.52 9.66 0.45
CA SER A 59 -5.23 9.44 1.88
C SER A 59 -5.50 8.01 2.33
N TYR A 60 -6.62 7.42 1.89
CA TYR A 60 -7.00 6.05 2.25
C TYR A 60 -6.13 5.04 1.52
N ILE A 61 -5.92 5.23 0.21
CA ILE A 61 -5.06 4.36 -0.61
C ILE A 61 -3.63 4.36 -0.09
N THR A 62 -3.11 5.53 0.31
CA THR A 62 -1.76 5.67 0.87
C THR A 62 -1.62 4.91 2.18
N THR A 63 -2.59 5.03 3.07
CA THR A 63 -2.61 4.30 4.35
C THR A 63 -2.59 2.79 4.13
N LEU A 64 -3.43 2.30 3.21
CA LEU A 64 -3.47 0.88 2.86
C LEU A 64 -2.17 0.40 2.22
N ASN A 65 -1.52 1.21 1.38
CA ASN A 65 -0.24 0.86 0.78
C ASN A 65 0.87 0.70 1.80
N VAL A 66 0.97 1.60 2.77
CA VAL A 66 1.97 1.49 3.84
C VAL A 66 1.67 0.25 4.70
N CYS A 67 0.40 0.04 5.08
CA CYS A 67 -0.02 -1.16 5.81
C CYS A 67 0.35 -2.44 5.06
N GLN A 68 0.09 -2.48 3.75
CA GLN A 68 0.42 -3.60 2.88
C GLN A 68 1.93 -3.87 2.83
N ALA A 69 2.76 -2.85 2.63
CA ALA A 69 4.21 -3.01 2.55
C ALA A 69 4.81 -3.60 3.84
N TYR A 70 4.36 -3.12 5.00
CA TYR A 70 4.80 -3.69 6.29
C TYR A 70 4.25 -5.09 6.54
N THR A 71 3.00 -5.35 6.17
CA THR A 71 2.41 -6.70 6.28
C THR A 71 3.17 -7.71 5.43
N LEU A 72 3.53 -7.34 4.20
CA LEU A 72 4.38 -8.14 3.32
C LEU A 72 5.76 -8.40 3.92
N LYS A 73 6.38 -7.38 4.54
CA LYS A 73 7.68 -7.55 5.21
C LYS A 73 7.59 -8.58 6.34
N ARG A 74 6.55 -8.48 7.19
CA ARG A 74 6.30 -9.44 8.28
C ARG A 74 6.04 -10.86 7.79
N ILE A 75 5.35 -11.01 6.66
CA ILE A 75 5.06 -12.32 6.07
C ILE A 75 6.34 -12.96 5.49
N ARG A 76 7.18 -12.18 4.82
CA ARG A 76 8.35 -12.69 4.07
C ARG A 76 9.61 -12.86 4.93
N ASP A 77 9.76 -12.06 5.99
CA ASP A 77 10.93 -12.05 6.85
C ASP A 77 10.54 -12.35 8.30
N PRO A 78 10.68 -13.61 8.76
CA PRO A 78 10.39 -13.99 10.15
C PRO A 78 11.27 -13.30 11.19
N SER A 79 12.43 -12.75 10.79
CA SER A 79 13.32 -12.01 11.70
C SER A 79 12.80 -10.61 12.02
N PHE A 80 11.90 -10.08 11.18
CA PHE A 80 11.25 -8.79 11.39
C PHE A 80 10.14 -8.90 12.46
N GLN A 81 10.55 -8.94 13.73
CA GLN A 81 9.63 -8.99 14.86
C GLN A 81 9.04 -7.61 15.17
N VAL A 82 7.73 -7.58 15.36
CA VAL A 82 6.99 -6.40 15.82
C VAL A 82 6.66 -6.59 17.30
N SER A 83 6.97 -5.59 18.12
CA SER A 83 6.64 -5.62 19.55
C SER A 83 5.13 -5.72 19.76
N PRO A 84 4.63 -6.66 20.59
CA PRO A 84 3.21 -6.71 20.93
C PRO A 84 2.77 -5.40 21.55
N GLN A 85 1.68 -4.82 21.04
CA GLN A 85 1.05 -3.66 21.66
C GLN A 85 -0.25 -4.08 22.36
N PRO A 86 -0.61 -3.42 23.48
CA PRO A 86 -1.89 -3.65 24.11
C PRO A 86 -3.03 -3.34 23.13
N PRO A 87 -4.14 -4.12 23.15
CA PRO A 87 -5.28 -3.87 22.29
C PRO A 87 -5.79 -2.44 22.43
N LEU A 88 -5.97 -1.74 21.31
CA LEU A 88 -6.51 -0.38 21.28
C LEU A 88 -8.04 -0.36 21.14
N SER A 89 -8.62 -1.39 20.53
CA SER A 89 -10.07 -1.55 20.39
C SER A 89 -10.69 -1.86 21.75
N LYS A 90 -11.60 -0.99 22.19
CA LYS A 90 -12.39 -1.18 23.44
C LYS A 90 -13.73 -1.88 23.19
N GLU A 91 -14.09 -2.08 21.92
CA GLU A 91 -15.28 -2.83 21.55
C GLU A 91 -14.95 -4.32 21.49
N PHE A 92 -15.83 -5.15 22.06
CA PHE A 92 -15.71 -6.61 22.24
C PHE A 92 -14.70 -7.05 23.31
N THR A 93 -14.90 -6.61 24.55
CA THR A 93 -14.39 -7.30 25.76
C THR A 93 -15.30 -8.47 26.13
N ASP A 94 -15.48 -9.43 25.22
CA ASP A 94 -15.84 -10.77 25.65
C ASP A 94 -14.59 -11.63 25.39
N GLU A 95 -13.70 -11.67 26.39
CA GLU A 95 -12.43 -12.43 26.34
C GLU A 95 -12.63 -13.94 26.07
N SER A 96 -13.88 -14.39 26.10
CA SER A 96 -14.30 -15.77 25.82
C SER A 96 -14.37 -16.12 24.34
N GLN A 97 -14.41 -15.14 23.43
CA GLN A 97 -14.43 -15.40 21.99
C GLN A 97 -13.05 -15.12 21.36
N PRO A 98 -12.43 -16.10 20.68
CA PRO A 98 -11.21 -15.84 19.95
C PRO A 98 -11.48 -14.77 18.90
N ALA A 99 -10.61 -13.76 18.81
CA ALA A 99 -10.69 -12.76 17.76
C ALA A 99 -10.78 -13.49 16.41
N GLU A 100 -11.80 -13.16 15.62
CA GLU A 100 -12.04 -13.76 14.31
C GLU A 100 -10.97 -13.25 13.31
N LEU A 101 -9.74 -13.73 13.45
CA LEU A 101 -8.55 -13.27 12.73
C LEU A 101 -8.31 -14.04 11.42
N VAL A 102 -9.20 -14.98 11.08
CA VAL A 102 -9.03 -15.91 9.96
C VAL A 102 -10.39 -16.16 9.30
N GLN A 103 -11.08 -15.09 8.91
CA GLN A 103 -12.41 -15.17 8.28
C GLN A 103 -12.32 -15.39 6.77
N LEU A 104 -11.32 -14.79 6.12
CA LEU A 104 -11.22 -14.80 4.66
C LEU A 104 -10.57 -16.09 4.14
N ASN A 105 -9.64 -16.68 4.89
CA ASN A 105 -9.05 -17.98 4.58
C ASN A 105 -8.77 -18.83 5.84
N GLN A 106 -9.71 -19.68 6.23
CA GLN A 106 -9.62 -20.56 7.42
C GLN A 106 -8.46 -21.57 7.38
N GLN A 107 -7.86 -21.80 6.21
CA GLN A 107 -6.74 -22.74 6.02
C GLN A 107 -5.39 -22.01 5.90
N SER A 108 -5.31 -20.75 6.32
CA SER A 108 -4.09 -19.95 6.22
C SER A 108 -2.89 -20.63 6.89
N GLU A 109 -1.78 -20.71 6.18
CA GLU A 109 -0.49 -21.17 6.71
C GLU A 109 0.30 -20.03 7.38
N TYR A 110 -0.18 -18.78 7.26
CA TYR A 110 0.45 -17.61 7.85
C TYR A 110 -0.03 -17.37 9.29
N ALA A 111 0.70 -16.54 10.04
CA ALA A 111 0.27 -16.16 11.38
C ALA A 111 -1.13 -15.51 11.32
N PRO A 112 -2.04 -15.84 12.28
CA PRO A 112 -3.42 -15.37 12.26
C PRO A 112 -3.54 -13.84 12.05
N GLY A 113 -4.43 -13.44 11.14
CA GLY A 113 -4.68 -12.03 10.80
C GLY A 113 -3.79 -11.44 9.71
N LEU A 114 -2.61 -12.01 9.41
CA LEU A 114 -1.70 -11.45 8.38
C LEU A 114 -2.27 -11.57 6.97
N GLU A 115 -2.78 -12.75 6.61
CA GLU A 115 -3.36 -12.99 5.29
C GLU A 115 -4.62 -12.16 5.08
N ASP A 116 -5.55 -12.17 6.05
CA ASP A 116 -6.78 -11.38 6.00
C ASP A 116 -6.47 -9.87 5.88
N THR A 117 -5.48 -9.36 6.64
CA THR A 117 -5.04 -7.97 6.54
C THR A 117 -4.51 -7.65 5.13
N LEU A 118 -3.68 -8.53 4.56
CA LEU A 118 -3.14 -8.35 3.21
C LEU A 118 -4.26 -8.38 2.16
N ILE A 119 -5.25 -9.26 2.29
CA ILE A 119 -6.40 -9.31 1.38
C ILE A 119 -7.23 -8.02 1.47
N LEU A 120 -7.45 -7.50 2.68
CA LEU A 120 -8.17 -6.25 2.87
C LEU A 120 -7.44 -5.07 2.23
N THR A 121 -6.10 -4.99 2.35
CA THR A 121 -5.33 -3.93 1.69
C THR A 121 -5.40 -4.06 0.17
N MET A 122 -5.28 -5.26 -0.39
CA MET A 122 -5.41 -5.49 -1.84
C MET A 122 -6.79 -5.04 -2.35
N LYS A 123 -7.88 -5.45 -1.68
CA LYS A 123 -9.25 -5.05 -2.04
C LYS A 123 -9.44 -3.54 -1.97
N GLY A 124 -8.98 -2.90 -0.88
CA GLY A 124 -9.15 -1.46 -0.69
C GLY A 124 -8.33 -0.63 -1.67
N ILE A 125 -7.10 -1.03 -1.98
CA ILE A 125 -6.26 -0.36 -2.99
C ILE A 125 -6.91 -0.50 -4.37
N ALA A 126 -7.32 -1.71 -4.76
CA ALA A 126 -7.98 -1.95 -6.05
C ALA A 126 -9.26 -1.11 -6.19
N ALA A 127 -10.11 -1.06 -5.16
CA ALA A 127 -11.32 -0.24 -5.15
C ALA A 127 -11.04 1.26 -5.30
N GLY A 128 -9.94 1.74 -4.71
CA GLY A 128 -9.54 3.15 -4.79
C GLY A 128 -8.90 3.54 -6.13
N MET A 129 -8.05 2.66 -6.68
CA MET A 129 -7.32 2.88 -7.93
C MET A 129 -8.23 2.77 -9.16
N GLN A 130 -9.23 1.88 -9.14
CA GLN A 130 -10.14 1.66 -10.28
C GLN A 130 -9.36 1.33 -11.57
N ASP A 131 -9.78 1.86 -12.71
CA ASP A 131 -9.17 1.61 -14.02
C ASP A 131 -7.83 2.36 -14.15
N THR A 132 -6.77 1.64 -14.52
CA THR A 132 -5.39 2.20 -14.54
C THR A 132 -4.61 1.91 -15.83
N GLY A 133 -5.15 1.08 -16.74
CA GLY A 133 -4.55 0.73 -18.03
C GLY A 133 -5.50 -0.07 -18.91
#